data_AF-A0A951RAW4-F1
#
_entry.id   AF-A0A951RAW4-F1
#
_cell.length_a   1.000
_cell.length_b   1.000
_cell.length_c   1.000
_cell.angle_alpha   90.00
_cell.angle_beta   90.00
_cell.angle_gamma   90.00
#
_symmetry.space_group_name_H-M   'P 1'
#
loop_
_entity.id
_entity.type
_entity.pdbx_description
1 polymer ?
#
loop_
_entity_poly.entity_id
_entity_poly.type
_entity_poly.pdbx_seq_one_letter_code
_entity_poly.pdbx_strand_id
1 'polypeptide(L)' 'MNEFAEKYINPFTDYGFKRLFVEEPGKDLLLDFLITLLREEQGES' A
#
# COMPACT_ATOMS: atom_id res chain seq x y z
N MET A 1 26.16 10.41 -7.77
CA MET A 1 26.03 8.96 -7.47
C MET A 1 24.67 8.78 -6.81
N ASN A 2 23.72 8.13 -7.50
CA ASN A 2 22.31 7.89 -7.13
C ASN A 2 21.76 8.61 -5.87
N GLU A 3 21.31 9.85 -6.04
CA GLU A 3 20.58 10.62 -5.03
C GLU A 3 19.11 10.19 -4.88
N PHE A 4 18.65 9.22 -5.67
CA PHE A 4 17.32 8.63 -5.57
C PHE A 4 17.44 7.12 -5.65
N ALA A 5 17.90 6.49 -4.57
CA ALA A 5 17.49 5.11 -4.35
C ALA A 5 15.98 5.17 -4.08
N GLU A 6 15.18 5.01 -5.14
CA GLU A 6 13.73 4.82 -5.03
C GLU A 6 13.51 3.61 -4.12
N LYS A 7 13.34 3.86 -2.83
CA LYS A 7 13.09 2.83 -1.84
C LYS A 7 11.66 2.36 -2.07
N TYR A 8 11.50 1.32 -2.87
CA TYR A 8 10.25 0.59 -2.97
C TYR A 8 9.80 0.17 -1.57
N ILE A 9 8.62 0.64 -1.16
CA ILE A 9 7.98 0.21 0.07
C ILE A 9 7.01 -0.90 -0.33
N ASN A 10 7.26 -2.12 0.15
CA ASN A 10 6.35 -3.23 -0.08
C ASN A 10 5.17 -3.16 0.92
N PRO A 11 3.92 -2.90 0.48
CA PRO A 11 2.75 -2.81 1.36
C PRO A 11 2.40 -4.15 2.03
N PHE A 12 2.89 -5.27 1.49
CA PHE A 12 2.67 -6.62 2.03
C PHE A 12 3.67 -7.02 3.12
N THR A 13 4.47 -6.08 3.61
CA THR A 13 5.36 -6.29 4.77
C THR A 13 4.85 -5.50 5.97
N ASP A 14 5.07 -5.99 7.20
CA ASP A 14 4.66 -5.28 8.41
C ASP A 14 5.20 -3.84 8.46
N TYR A 15 6.45 -3.64 8.02
CA TYR A 15 7.05 -2.31 7.96
C TYR A 15 6.37 -1.41 6.92
N GLY A 16 6.17 -1.90 5.70
CA GLY A 16 5.57 -1.11 4.64
C GLY A 16 4.09 -0.82 4.89
N PHE A 17 3.34 -1.81 5.37
CA PHE A 17 1.95 -1.65 5.77
C PHE A 17 1.82 -0.58 6.86
N LYS A 18 2.61 -0.69 7.94
CA LYS A 18 2.58 0.30 9.02
C LYS A 18 2.94 1.69 8.51
N ARG A 19 3.96 1.80 7.66
CA ARG A 19 4.41 3.07 7.12
C ARG A 19 3.38 3.73 6.18
N LEU A 20 2.58 2.95 5.48
CA LEU A 20 1.61 3.45 4.50
C LEU A 20 0.23 3.74 5.11
N PHE A 21 -0.20 2.97 6.11
CA PHE A 21 -1.60 2.96 6.55
C PHE A 21 -1.85 3.35 8.01
N VAL A 22 -0.81 3.56 8.84
CA VAL A 22 -0.99 3.83 10.29
C VAL A 22 -1.23 5.31 10.60
N GLU A 23 -0.64 6.23 9.85
CA GLU A 23 -0.80 7.67 10.05
C GLU A 23 -1.99 8.21 9.24
N GLU A 24 -2.65 9.28 9.67
CA GLU A 24 -3.71 9.93 8.89
C GLU A 24 -3.10 10.66 7.67
N PRO A 25 -3.65 10.52 6.44
CA PRO A 25 -4.95 9.94 6.06
C PRO A 25 -4.88 8.45 5.60
N GLY A 26 -3.89 7.69 6.05
CA GLY A 26 -3.62 6.30 5.65
C GLY A 26 -4.78 5.32 5.88
N LYS A 27 -5.80 5.67 6.67
CA LYS A 27 -7.02 4.86 6.82
C LYS A 27 -7.89 4.84 5.57
N ASP A 28 -8.06 5.99 4.91
CA ASP A 28 -8.83 6.06 3.66
C ASP A 28 -8.07 5.32 2.56
N LEU A 29 -6.75 5.50 2.51
CA LEU A 29 -5.86 4.78 1.60
C LEU A 29 -5.89 3.26 1.84
N LEU A 30 -6.00 2.82 3.10
CA LEU A 30 -6.12 1.42 3.46
C LEU A 30 -7.42 0.83 2.92
N LEU A 31 -8.53 1.56 3.06
CA LEU A 31 -9.83 1.10 2.57
C LEU A 31 -9.79 0.92 1.04
N ASP A 32 -9.27 1.90 0.31
CA ASP A 32 -9.14 1.82 -1.15
C ASP A 32 -8.20 0.69 -1.59
N PHE A 33 -7.09 0.48 -0.87
CA PHE A 33 -6.16 -0.61 -1.12
C PHE A 33 -6.84 -1.97 -0.96
N LEU A 34 -7.59 -2.18 0.13
CA LEU A 34 -8.29 -3.44 0.39
C LEU A 34 -9.42 -3.70 -0.60
N ILE A 35 -10.17 -2.66 -0.99
CA ILE A 35 -11.23 -2.78 -2.00
C ILE A 35 -10.64 -3.19 -3.35
N THR A 36 -9.52 -2.56 -3.75
CA THR A 36 -8.83 -2.88 -5.01
C THR A 36 -8.33 -4.33 -5.00
N LEU A 37 -7.65 -4.73 -3.92
CA LEU A 37 -7.14 -6.09 -3.77
C LEU A 37 -8.29 -7.13 -3.84
N LEU A 38 -9.42 -6.85 -3.19
CA LEU A 38 -10.58 -7.74 -3.23
C LEU A 38 -11.17 -7.87 -4.65
N ARG A 39 -11.28 -6.77 -5.40
CA ARG A 39 -11.79 -6.80 -6.78
C ARG A 39 -10.92 -7.63 -7.72
N GLU A 40 -9.60 -7.50 -7.59
CA GLU A 40 -8.65 -8.32 -8.36
C GLU A 40 -8.82 -9.81 -8.05
N GLU A 41 -8.96 -10.17 -6.77
CA GLU A 41 -9.18 -11.56 -6.34
C GLU A 41 -10.53 -12.13 -6.84
N GLN A 42 -11.56 -11.29 -6.99
CA GLN A 42 -12.86 -11.71 -7.54
C GLN A 42 -12.88 -11.79 -9.08
N GLY A 43 -11.80 -11.40 -9.76
CA GLY A 43 -11.74 -11.37 -11.23
C GLY A 43 -12.60 -10.25 -11.84
N GLU A 44 -12.97 -9.24 -11.05
CA GLU A 44 -13.64 -8.03 -11.52
C GLU A 44 -12.58 -7.08 -12.10
N SER A 45 -12.05 -7.41 -13.29
CA SER A 45 -11.19 -6.53 -14.09
C SER A 45 -11.98 -5.77 -15.15
#